data_AF-A0A1V1W5H5-F1
#
_entry.id   AF-A0A1V1W5H5-F1
#
_cell.length_a   1.000
_cell.length_b   1.000
_cell.length_c   1.000
_cell.angle_alpha   90.00
_cell.angle_beta   90.00
_cell.angle_gamma   90.00
#
_symmetry.space_group_name_H-M   'P 1'
#
loop_
_entity.id
_entity.type
_entity.pdbx_description
1 polymer ?
#
loop_
_entity_poly.entity_id
_entity_poly.type
_entity_poly.pdbx_seq_one_letter_code
_entity_poly.pdbx_strand_id
1 'polypeptide(L)'
;MSAITTPTTAQSSIRLASTSATFTAENDALDALDGAAGVRTCNFPGCTRPAAEGGRRGRAGREYLYCDDLAHTSRAARDERERRDGQSALASSVTEGLAYSGKWEQWQQVEPRLAGFASFDEACAAWRRRDDDCYPVVAALTVLGSRRGGDDDDAALAVLVLLAEGVNRVAGQLSDLCEVGDVHATVWEEIKRAEPQLGNRAGRYLLDRARQRLCRQADAQQESKRPDRFRTTSLEGWIARNKEAAVGEVEGDDPIDLALAMPVVEDPVEDLSDLLCWARNVGVIAVDEIDLLVELMATEHEVLARGETKRAREEAQRIVGERHGVTMRQIRRRRDRTAARLAEAAPRYLEAIA
;
A
#
# COMPACT_ATOMS: atom_id res chain seq x y z
N MET A 1 66.68 -25.12 36.86
CA MET A 1 66.66 -23.70 37.26
C MET A 1 65.33 -23.16 36.78
N SER A 2 64.24 -23.32 37.54
CA SER A 2 63.78 -22.44 38.66
C SER A 2 63.46 -21.03 38.14
N ALA A 3 62.33 -20.39 38.42
CA ALA A 3 61.08 -20.72 39.08
C ALA A 3 60.06 -19.62 38.73
N ILE A 4 58.79 -19.91 38.97
CA ILE A 4 57.62 -19.03 38.97
C ILE A 4 57.77 -17.90 40.01
N THR A 5 57.35 -16.67 39.69
CA THR A 5 56.81 -15.76 40.72
C THR A 5 55.88 -14.68 40.14
N THR A 6 54.63 -14.69 40.60
CA THR A 6 53.71 -13.54 40.67
C THR A 6 54.22 -12.50 41.67
N PRO A 7 53.61 -11.30 41.71
CA PRO A 7 53.24 -10.80 43.02
C PRO A 7 51.82 -10.24 43.14
N THR A 8 51.35 -10.43 44.37
CA THR A 8 50.07 -10.14 44.99
C THR A 8 49.99 -8.69 45.51
N THR A 9 48.78 -8.14 45.42
CA THR A 9 48.08 -7.17 46.28
C THR A 9 48.84 -6.48 47.41
N ALA A 10 48.76 -5.14 47.46
CA ALA A 10 48.81 -4.38 48.72
C ALA A 10 47.81 -3.21 48.70
N GLN A 11 46.94 -3.23 49.70
CA GLN A 11 45.98 -2.20 50.07
C GLN A 11 46.68 -0.93 50.56
N SER A 12 46.10 0.24 50.31
CA SER A 12 46.40 1.46 51.06
C SER A 12 45.11 2.22 51.35
N SER A 13 44.68 2.06 52.59
CA SER A 13 43.62 2.84 53.24
C SER A 13 44.12 4.26 53.49
N ILE A 14 43.42 5.27 52.96
CA ILE A 14 43.46 6.62 53.53
C ILE A 14 42.03 6.98 53.93
N ARG A 15 41.83 7.04 55.25
CA ARG A 15 40.68 7.68 55.88
C ARG A 15 40.91 9.19 55.88
N LEU A 16 39.97 9.95 55.33
CA LEU A 16 39.67 11.28 55.83
C LEU A 16 38.16 11.34 56.06
N ALA A 17 37.82 11.57 57.32
CA ALA A 17 36.47 11.79 57.80
C ALA A 17 36.12 13.28 57.74
N SER A 18 34.81 13.53 57.77
CA SER A 18 34.14 14.76 58.18
C SER A 18 34.18 15.95 57.24
N THR A 19 33.11 16.07 56.45
CA THR A 19 32.25 17.29 56.40
C THR A 19 31.04 17.00 55.51
N SER A 20 29.90 16.62 56.09
CA SER A 20 28.58 16.74 55.46
C SER A 20 27.49 16.40 56.48
N ALA A 21 27.33 17.26 57.48
CA ALA A 21 26.18 17.27 58.38
C ALA A 21 25.50 18.63 58.24
N THR A 22 25.02 18.94 57.02
CA THR A 22 24.17 20.11 56.72
C THR A 22 23.46 19.98 55.35
N PHE A 23 23.21 18.77 54.84
CA PHE A 23 22.54 18.58 53.54
C PHE A 23 21.43 17.52 53.58
N THR A 24 20.65 17.50 54.66
CA THR A 24 19.44 16.65 54.78
C THR A 24 18.24 17.45 55.30
N ALA A 25 18.17 18.73 54.92
CA ALA A 25 16.98 19.56 55.10
C ALA A 25 16.64 20.39 53.83
N GLU A 26 17.38 20.19 52.73
CA GLU A 26 17.14 20.86 51.44
C GLU A 26 16.62 19.91 50.34
N ASN A 27 16.59 18.60 50.59
CA ASN A 27 16.07 17.61 49.62
C ASN A 27 14.59 17.29 49.78
N ASP A 28 13.94 17.64 50.90
CA ASP A 28 12.49 17.45 51.08
C ASP A 28 11.66 18.66 50.59
N ALA A 29 12.32 19.71 50.08
CA ALA A 29 11.67 20.90 49.50
C ALA A 29 11.77 20.99 47.97
N LEU A 30 12.48 20.07 47.31
CA LEU A 30 12.57 19.98 45.85
C LEU A 30 11.61 18.94 45.23
N ASP A 31 11.02 18.04 46.04
CA ASP A 31 9.95 17.13 45.59
C ASP A 31 8.54 17.75 45.63
N ALA A 32 8.43 19.05 45.92
CA ALA A 32 7.15 19.77 46.03
C ALA A 32 6.90 20.86 44.96
N LEU A 33 7.81 21.04 44.00
CA LEU A 33 7.69 22.09 42.97
C LEU A 33 7.98 21.63 41.53
N ASP A 34 7.73 20.36 41.21
CA ASP A 34 7.59 19.91 39.82
C ASP A 34 6.27 19.14 39.59
N GLY A 35 5.20 19.65 40.22
CA GLY A 35 3.81 19.35 39.89
C GLY A 35 3.36 20.03 38.59
N ALA A 36 4.26 20.21 37.62
CA ALA A 36 3.84 20.43 36.25
C ALA A 36 3.42 19.05 35.73
N ALA A 37 2.11 18.79 35.73
CA ALA A 37 1.52 17.71 34.96
C ALA A 37 1.96 17.91 33.50
N GLY A 38 3.11 17.32 33.13
CA GLY A 38 3.64 17.34 31.78
C GLY A 38 2.58 16.72 30.91
N VAL A 39 1.90 17.56 30.14
CA VAL A 39 0.84 17.13 29.23
C VAL A 39 1.49 16.18 28.24
N ARG A 40 1.39 14.88 28.51
CA ARG A 40 2.01 13.85 27.67
C ARG A 40 1.29 13.89 26.34
N THR A 41 2.01 14.09 25.24
CA THR A 41 1.40 14.18 23.91
C THR A 41 1.03 12.79 23.38
N CYS A 42 0.02 12.74 22.53
CA CYS A 42 -0.43 11.50 21.90
C CYS A 42 0.67 10.91 21.01
N ASN A 43 0.97 9.62 21.16
CA ASN A 43 1.93 8.89 20.32
C ASN A 43 1.41 8.56 18.90
N PHE A 44 0.44 9.32 18.38
CA PHE A 44 -0.05 9.17 17.02
C PHE A 44 0.69 10.16 16.10
N PRO A 45 1.27 9.72 14.96
CA PRO A 45 2.01 10.60 14.06
C PRO A 45 1.18 11.80 13.61
N GLY A 46 1.71 13.01 13.79
CA GLY A 46 1.00 14.27 13.47
C GLY A 46 -0.05 14.70 14.50
N CYS A 47 -0.27 13.93 15.58
CA CYS A 47 -1.19 14.31 16.63
C CYS A 47 -0.48 15.11 17.74
N THR A 48 -0.90 16.35 17.93
CA THR A 48 -0.40 17.22 19.02
C THR A 48 -1.28 17.19 20.27
N ARG A 49 -2.34 16.38 20.27
CA ARG A 49 -3.30 16.34 21.38
C ARG A 49 -2.70 15.73 22.65
N PRO A 50 -3.18 16.15 23.84
CA PRO A 50 -2.84 15.50 25.09
C PRO A 50 -3.30 14.03 25.07
N ALA A 51 -2.45 13.12 25.54
CA ALA A 51 -2.83 11.75 25.83
C ALA A 51 -3.88 11.73 26.95
N ALA A 52 -4.83 10.80 26.86
CA ALA A 52 -5.87 10.64 27.85
C ALA A 52 -5.28 10.29 29.22
N GLU A 53 -5.79 10.92 30.28
CA GLU A 53 -5.42 10.58 31.65
C GLU A 53 -5.90 9.16 31.97
N GLY A 54 -4.96 8.23 32.21
CA GLY A 54 -5.26 6.83 32.51
C GLY A 54 -5.03 5.88 31.33
N GLY A 55 -3.79 5.81 30.83
CA GLY A 55 -3.43 4.95 29.71
C GLY A 55 -3.86 3.49 29.91
N ARG A 56 -4.42 2.87 28.86
CA ARG A 56 -4.74 1.44 28.90
C ARG A 56 -3.44 0.64 28.94
N ARG A 57 -3.27 -0.22 29.94
CA ARG A 57 -2.13 -1.16 29.99
C ARG A 57 -2.30 -2.20 28.88
N GLY A 58 -1.32 -2.25 27.97
CA GLY A 58 -1.26 -3.32 26.96
C GLY A 58 -0.93 -4.69 27.57
N ARG A 59 -1.05 -5.75 26.76
CA ARG A 59 -0.78 -7.15 27.14
C ARG A 59 0.65 -7.38 27.66
N ALA A 60 1.57 -6.47 27.37
CA ALA A 60 2.97 -6.46 27.81
C ALA A 60 3.26 -5.47 28.96
N GLY A 61 2.24 -4.93 29.63
CA GLY A 61 2.41 -4.02 30.77
C GLY A 61 2.88 -2.60 30.41
N ARG A 62 3.10 -2.29 29.13
CA ARG A 62 3.41 -0.92 28.68
C ARG A 62 2.14 -0.06 28.70
N GLU A 63 2.26 1.11 29.33
CA GLU A 63 1.23 2.16 29.33
C GLU A 63 1.31 2.89 27.98
N TYR A 64 0.24 2.80 27.20
CA TYR A 64 0.17 3.51 25.93
C TYR A 64 -0.58 4.83 26.11
N LEU A 65 0.09 5.93 25.76
CA LEU A 65 -0.42 7.30 25.89
C LEU A 65 -1.03 7.75 24.55
N TYR A 66 -2.34 7.56 24.40
CA TYR A 66 -3.11 8.03 23.26
C TYR A 66 -4.24 8.94 23.73
N CYS A 67 -4.61 9.92 22.91
CA CYS A 67 -5.78 10.74 23.18
C CYS A 67 -7.06 9.93 22.90
N ASP A 68 -8.17 10.31 23.52
CA ASP A 68 -9.48 9.64 23.38
C ASP A 68 -10.17 9.86 22.02
N ASP A 69 -9.40 10.18 20.97
CA ASP A 69 -9.94 10.25 19.63
C ASP A 69 -10.39 8.85 19.17
N LEU A 70 -11.65 8.76 18.72
CA LEU A 70 -12.22 7.54 18.14
C LEU A 70 -11.39 7.05 16.95
N ALA A 71 -10.74 7.95 16.21
CA ALA A 71 -9.82 7.59 15.14
C ALA A 71 -8.60 6.80 15.66
N HIS A 72 -8.06 7.16 16.83
CA HIS A 72 -6.85 6.54 17.40
C HIS A 72 -7.12 5.29 18.24
N THR A 73 -8.33 5.16 18.77
CA THR A 73 -8.75 4.02 19.59
C THR A 73 -9.58 2.99 18.82
N SER A 74 -9.87 3.26 17.55
CA SER A 74 -10.59 2.33 16.68
C SER A 74 -9.82 1.03 16.51
N ARG A 75 -10.57 -0.08 16.34
CA ARG A 75 -10.00 -1.38 16.00
C ARG A 75 -9.17 -1.31 14.71
N ALA A 76 -9.62 -0.54 13.73
CA ALA A 76 -8.90 -0.33 12.47
C ALA A 76 -7.52 0.34 12.67
N ALA A 77 -7.43 1.35 13.53
CA ALA A 77 -6.16 2.02 13.83
C ALA A 77 -5.21 1.13 14.66
N ARG A 78 -5.76 0.28 15.53
CA ARG A 78 -4.97 -0.73 16.24
C ARG A 78 -4.41 -1.79 15.29
N ASP A 79 -5.26 -2.31 14.40
CA ASP A 79 -4.85 -3.33 13.45
C ASP A 79 -3.80 -2.77 12.47
N GLU A 80 -3.92 -1.50 12.07
CA GLU A 80 -2.90 -0.79 11.26
C GLU A 80 -1.56 -0.64 11.99
N ARG A 81 -1.59 -0.38 13.30
CA ARG A 81 -0.36 -0.33 14.11
C ARG A 81 0.30 -1.69 14.22
N GLU A 82 -0.47 -2.73 14.55
CA GLU A 82 0.06 -4.09 14.68
C GLU A 82 0.68 -4.58 13.35
N ARG A 83 0.14 -4.16 12.19
CA ARG A 83 0.76 -4.39 10.87
C ARG A 83 2.10 -3.69 10.71
N ARG A 84 2.16 -2.39 11.01
CA ARG A 84 3.40 -1.59 10.88
C ARG A 84 4.50 -2.11 11.80
N ASP A 85 4.15 -2.47 13.03
CA ASP A 85 5.09 -3.02 14.00
C ASP A 85 5.65 -4.38 13.52
N GLY A 86 4.79 -5.26 12.99
CA GLY A 86 5.20 -6.54 12.42
C GLY A 86 6.11 -6.39 11.20
N GLN A 87 5.81 -5.45 10.30
CA GLN A 87 6.66 -5.17 9.14
C GLN A 87 7.98 -4.50 9.52
N SER A 88 7.98 -3.61 10.52
CA SER A 88 9.22 -3.02 11.03
C SER A 88 10.11 -4.10 11.65
N ALA A 89 9.55 -5.05 12.39
CA ALA A 89 10.30 -6.18 12.94
C ALA A 89 10.88 -7.08 11.85
N LEU A 90 10.10 -7.36 10.78
CA LEU A 90 10.58 -8.11 9.62
C LEU A 90 11.73 -7.37 8.92
N ALA A 91 11.57 -6.07 8.67
CA ALA A 91 12.59 -5.23 8.04
C ALA A 91 13.89 -5.23 8.86
N SER A 92 13.81 -5.02 10.17
CA SER A 92 14.97 -5.09 11.07
C SER A 92 15.65 -6.46 11.02
N SER A 93 14.88 -7.56 11.10
CA SER A 93 15.43 -8.91 11.05
C SER A 93 16.13 -9.23 9.72
N VAL A 94 15.57 -8.80 8.59
CA VAL A 94 16.17 -9.01 7.27
C VAL A 94 17.43 -8.17 7.13
N THR A 95 17.40 -6.89 7.52
CA THR A 95 18.59 -6.02 7.46
C THR A 95 19.72 -6.54 8.34
N GLU A 96 19.44 -6.96 9.57
CA GLU A 96 20.43 -7.56 10.48
C GLU A 96 20.98 -8.88 9.94
N GLY A 97 20.11 -9.74 9.40
CA GLY A 97 20.51 -11.01 8.79
C GLY A 97 21.40 -10.84 7.55
N LEU A 98 21.08 -9.86 6.69
CA LEU A 98 21.89 -9.55 5.50
C LEU A 98 23.25 -8.94 5.87
N ALA A 99 23.28 -8.05 6.86
CA ALA A 99 24.52 -7.47 7.36
C ALA A 99 25.45 -8.54 7.98
N TYR A 100 24.89 -9.52 8.69
CA TYR A 100 25.68 -10.60 9.29
C TYR A 100 26.17 -11.63 8.26
N SER A 101 25.34 -11.96 7.26
CA SER A 101 25.64 -13.01 6.28
C SER A 101 26.57 -12.55 5.15
N GLY A 102 26.72 -11.24 4.93
CA GLY A 102 27.47 -10.69 3.80
C GLY A 102 26.85 -11.04 2.44
N LYS A 103 25.55 -11.36 2.42
CA LYS A 103 24.81 -11.71 1.19
C LYS A 103 24.64 -10.53 0.27
N TRP A 104 24.54 -9.31 0.80
CA TRP A 104 24.40 -8.11 0.00
C TRP A 104 25.57 -7.93 -0.96
N GLU A 105 26.80 -8.06 -0.46
CA GLU A 105 28.03 -7.95 -1.24
C GLU A 105 28.13 -9.05 -2.29
N GLN A 106 27.66 -10.26 -1.97
CA GLN A 106 27.58 -11.37 -2.94
C GLN A 106 26.59 -11.06 -4.06
N TRP A 107 25.40 -10.54 -3.73
CA TRP A 107 24.41 -10.14 -4.72
C TRP A 107 24.92 -9.02 -5.62
N GLN A 108 25.68 -8.06 -5.10
CA GLN A 108 26.27 -6.99 -5.91
C GLN A 108 27.27 -7.51 -6.96
N GLN A 109 27.97 -8.61 -6.68
CA GLN A 109 28.88 -9.23 -7.65
C GLN A 109 28.12 -9.90 -8.80
N VAL A 110 26.94 -10.45 -8.51
CA VAL A 110 26.11 -11.15 -9.49
C VAL A 110 25.22 -10.18 -10.27
N GLU A 111 24.72 -9.14 -9.62
CA GLU A 111 23.70 -8.25 -10.16
C GLU A 111 24.15 -6.78 -10.13
N PRO A 112 24.70 -6.24 -11.24
CA PRO A 112 25.31 -4.91 -11.31
C PRO A 112 24.37 -3.76 -10.94
N ARG A 113 23.05 -3.96 -11.09
CA ARG A 113 22.02 -2.98 -10.69
C ARG A 113 22.04 -2.67 -9.19
N LEU A 114 22.66 -3.51 -8.36
CA LEU A 114 22.80 -3.30 -6.92
C LEU A 114 24.06 -2.53 -6.51
N ALA A 115 25.00 -2.30 -7.44
CA ALA A 115 26.30 -1.72 -7.14
C ALA A 115 26.24 -0.27 -6.62
N GLY A 116 25.15 0.45 -6.87
CA GLY A 116 24.94 1.83 -6.42
C GLY A 116 24.63 2.00 -4.94
N PHE A 117 24.46 0.91 -4.18
CA PHE A 117 24.01 0.94 -2.79
C PHE A 117 24.98 0.16 -1.89
N ALA A 118 25.58 0.80 -0.89
CA ALA A 118 26.53 0.16 0.01
C ALA A 118 25.89 -0.91 0.90
N SER A 119 24.57 -0.83 1.14
CA SER A 119 23.85 -1.81 1.96
C SER A 119 22.38 -1.91 1.58
N PHE A 120 21.71 -2.97 2.04
CA PHE A 120 20.27 -3.11 1.91
C PHE A 120 19.49 -2.00 2.65
N ASP A 121 20.01 -1.50 3.77
CA ASP A 121 19.38 -0.39 4.51
C ASP A 121 19.38 0.91 3.70
N GLU A 122 20.49 1.18 2.99
CA GLU A 122 20.59 2.31 2.07
C GLU A 122 19.60 2.19 0.91
N ALA A 123 19.45 0.98 0.34
CA ALA A 123 18.45 0.70 -0.68
C ALA A 123 17.01 0.91 -0.15
N CYS A 124 16.74 0.50 1.10
CA CYS A 124 15.46 0.77 1.76
C CYS A 124 15.22 2.27 1.95
N ALA A 125 16.24 3.02 2.37
CA ALA A 125 16.14 4.47 2.54
C ALA A 125 15.89 5.19 1.20
N ALA A 126 16.61 4.81 0.14
CA ALA A 126 16.40 5.34 -1.20
C ALA A 126 15.00 5.00 -1.75
N TRP A 127 14.53 3.78 -1.50
CA TRP A 127 13.18 3.37 -1.88
C TRP A 127 12.10 4.20 -1.17
N ARG A 128 12.27 4.53 0.11
CA ARG A 128 11.34 5.41 0.85
C ARG A 128 11.34 6.83 0.29
N ARG A 129 12.50 7.35 -0.12
CA ARG A 129 12.62 8.66 -0.77
C ARG A 129 12.14 8.71 -2.22
N ARG A 130 11.98 7.54 -2.85
CA ARG A 130 11.62 7.38 -4.28
C ARG A 130 12.70 7.91 -5.23
N ASP A 131 13.96 7.67 -4.89
CA ASP A 131 15.08 8.01 -5.76
C ASP A 131 14.98 7.19 -7.07
N ASP A 132 15.22 7.79 -8.24
CA ASP A 132 15.05 7.10 -9.53
C ASP A 132 15.89 5.80 -9.65
N ASP A 133 17.04 5.79 -8.99
CA ASP A 133 17.97 4.65 -8.95
C ASP A 133 17.47 3.47 -8.09
N CYS A 134 16.40 3.65 -7.31
CA CYS A 134 15.86 2.60 -6.44
C CYS A 134 14.97 1.59 -7.19
N TYR A 135 14.40 1.97 -8.34
CA TYR A 135 13.47 1.13 -9.08
C TYR A 135 14.12 -0.12 -9.71
N PRO A 136 15.33 -0.03 -10.29
CA PRO A 136 16.08 -1.20 -10.74
C PRO A 136 16.42 -2.20 -9.62
N VAL A 137 16.54 -1.76 -8.36
CA VAL A 137 16.88 -2.62 -7.21
C VAL A 137 15.82 -3.69 -6.97
N VAL A 138 14.54 -3.31 -6.99
CA VAL A 138 13.44 -4.27 -6.82
C VAL A 138 13.46 -5.32 -7.92
N ALA A 139 13.73 -4.91 -9.16
CA ALA A 139 13.86 -5.83 -10.27
C ALA A 139 15.02 -6.80 -10.07
N ALA A 140 16.20 -6.29 -9.73
CA ALA A 140 17.40 -7.07 -9.44
C ALA A 140 17.19 -8.12 -8.34
N LEU A 141 16.66 -7.71 -7.18
CA LEU A 141 16.37 -8.62 -6.08
C LEU A 141 15.28 -9.63 -6.44
N THR A 142 14.32 -9.25 -7.29
CA THR A 142 13.31 -10.20 -7.79
C THR A 142 13.94 -11.26 -8.69
N VAL A 143 14.91 -10.91 -9.54
CA VAL A 143 15.66 -11.91 -10.33
C VAL A 143 16.34 -12.91 -9.40
N LEU A 144 17.07 -12.41 -8.40
CA LEU A 144 17.78 -13.23 -7.42
C LEU A 144 16.82 -14.13 -6.62
N GLY A 145 15.65 -13.63 -6.23
CA GLY A 145 14.68 -14.39 -5.43
C GLY A 145 13.75 -15.32 -6.21
N SER A 146 13.57 -15.11 -7.51
CA SER A 146 12.67 -15.91 -8.34
C SER A 146 13.20 -17.33 -8.56
N ARG A 147 12.29 -18.32 -8.65
CA ARG A 147 12.67 -19.74 -8.92
C ARG A 147 13.35 -19.95 -10.27
N ARG A 148 13.13 -19.03 -11.21
CA ARG A 148 13.72 -19.06 -12.56
C ARG A 148 15.02 -18.26 -12.66
N GLY A 149 15.36 -17.50 -11.63
CA GLY A 149 16.62 -16.79 -11.50
C GLY A 149 17.51 -17.46 -10.46
N GLY A 150 17.76 -16.79 -9.33
CA GLY A 150 18.66 -17.27 -8.28
C GLY A 150 18.03 -18.16 -7.20
N ASP A 151 16.69 -18.19 -7.11
CA ASP A 151 15.92 -18.86 -6.06
C ASP A 151 16.33 -18.52 -4.61
N ASP A 152 16.96 -17.37 -4.37
CA ASP A 152 17.41 -16.95 -3.03
C ASP A 152 16.23 -16.40 -2.20
N ASP A 153 15.84 -17.15 -1.17
CA ASP A 153 14.73 -16.76 -0.30
C ASP A 153 14.99 -15.45 0.46
N ASP A 154 16.25 -15.13 0.79
CA ASP A 154 16.57 -13.87 1.46
C ASP A 154 16.41 -12.68 0.50
N ALA A 155 16.66 -12.86 -0.80
CA ALA A 155 16.40 -11.84 -1.81
C ALA A 155 14.89 -11.63 -2.00
N ALA A 156 14.11 -12.71 -1.96
CA ALA A 156 12.65 -12.61 -1.99
C ALA A 156 12.09 -11.88 -0.74
N LEU A 157 12.65 -12.15 0.45
CA LEU A 157 12.30 -11.43 1.69
C LEU A 157 12.67 -9.95 1.59
N ALA A 158 13.84 -9.63 1.03
CA ALA A 158 14.29 -8.25 0.82
C ALA A 158 13.33 -7.47 -0.10
N VAL A 159 12.84 -8.10 -1.19
CA VAL A 159 11.80 -7.49 -2.04
C VAL A 159 10.52 -7.24 -1.24
N LEU A 160 10.09 -8.20 -0.41
CA LEU A 160 8.88 -8.06 0.40
C LEU A 160 8.98 -6.89 1.39
N VAL A 161 10.16 -6.69 1.97
CA VAL A 161 10.47 -5.54 2.85
C VAL A 161 10.41 -4.22 2.09
N LEU A 162 11.02 -4.13 0.89
CA LEU A 162 10.93 -2.92 0.05
C LEU A 162 9.48 -2.60 -0.31
N LEU A 163 8.68 -3.62 -0.63
CA LEU A 163 7.28 -3.45 -1.02
C LEU A 163 6.30 -3.29 0.15
N ALA A 164 6.77 -3.22 1.40
CA ALA A 164 5.92 -3.21 2.61
C ALA A 164 4.78 -2.17 2.57
N GLU A 165 5.06 -0.94 2.13
CA GLU A 165 4.04 0.12 1.99
C GLU A 165 3.00 -0.23 0.92
N GLY A 166 3.45 -0.82 -0.20
CA GLY A 166 2.57 -1.28 -1.28
C GLY A 166 1.71 -2.45 -0.84
N VAL A 167 2.27 -3.39 -0.08
CA VAL A 167 1.55 -4.52 0.53
C VAL A 167 0.48 -4.01 1.49
N ASN A 168 0.80 -3.06 2.36
CA ASN A 168 -0.20 -2.46 3.26
C ASN A 168 -1.31 -1.75 2.50
N ARG A 169 -0.97 -1.04 1.41
CA ARG A 169 -1.98 -0.37 0.59
C ARG A 169 -2.92 -1.38 -0.06
N VAL A 170 -2.39 -2.48 -0.61
CA VAL A 170 -3.21 -3.56 -1.17
C VAL A 170 -4.06 -4.23 -0.08
N ALA A 171 -3.48 -4.49 1.09
CA ALA A 171 -4.22 -5.07 2.21
C ALA A 171 -5.32 -4.13 2.75
N GLY A 172 -5.09 -2.81 2.74
CA GLY A 172 -6.12 -1.82 3.06
C GLY A 172 -7.23 -1.77 2.01
N GLN A 173 -6.88 -1.85 0.73
CA GLN A 173 -7.87 -1.92 -0.37
C GLN A 173 -8.69 -3.21 -0.36
N LEU A 174 -8.15 -4.30 0.18
CA LEU A 174 -8.76 -5.62 0.21
C LEU A 174 -9.08 -6.09 1.63
N SER A 175 -9.22 -5.16 2.60
CA SER A 175 -9.37 -5.50 4.01
C SER A 175 -10.62 -6.34 4.31
N ASP A 176 -11.64 -6.22 3.46
CA ASP A 176 -12.89 -6.96 3.57
C ASP A 176 -12.80 -8.36 2.94
N LEU A 177 -11.72 -8.65 2.20
CA LEU A 177 -11.56 -9.86 1.39
C LEU A 177 -10.42 -10.76 1.87
N CYS A 178 -9.34 -10.20 2.42
CA CYS A 178 -8.17 -10.98 2.83
C CYS A 178 -7.38 -10.33 3.97
N GLU A 179 -6.70 -11.15 4.76
CA GLU A 179 -5.79 -10.67 5.79
C GLU A 179 -4.47 -10.20 5.16
N VAL A 180 -3.74 -9.34 5.87
CA VAL A 180 -2.44 -8.82 5.41
C VAL A 180 -1.44 -9.95 5.18
N GLY A 181 -1.54 -11.04 5.96
CA GLY A 181 -0.76 -12.26 5.77
C GLY A 181 -1.01 -12.93 4.42
N ASP A 182 -2.25 -12.93 3.92
CA ASP A 182 -2.58 -13.47 2.60
C ASP A 182 -1.96 -12.62 1.48
N VAL A 183 -1.92 -11.30 1.67
CA VAL A 183 -1.25 -10.38 0.75
C VAL A 183 0.25 -10.63 0.72
N HIS A 184 0.90 -10.74 1.88
CA HIS A 184 2.33 -11.09 1.97
C HIS A 184 2.63 -12.42 1.31
N ALA A 185 1.86 -13.47 1.62
CA ALA A 185 2.03 -14.79 1.03
C ALA A 185 1.83 -14.77 -0.49
N THR A 186 0.86 -13.99 -0.98
CA THR A 186 0.61 -13.88 -2.42
C THR A 186 1.71 -13.10 -3.13
N VAL A 187 2.19 -11.99 -2.57
CA VAL A 187 3.30 -11.22 -3.14
C VAL A 187 4.58 -12.06 -3.15
N TRP A 188 4.88 -12.79 -2.07
CA TRP A 188 5.95 -13.77 -2.03
C TRP A 188 5.85 -14.76 -3.19
N GLU A 189 4.67 -15.34 -3.38
CA GLU A 189 4.39 -16.29 -4.44
C GLU A 189 4.47 -15.69 -5.86
N GLU A 190 4.21 -14.40 -6.03
CA GLU A 190 4.45 -13.68 -7.28
C GLU A 190 5.94 -13.42 -7.52
N ILE A 191 6.71 -13.07 -6.47
CA ILE A 191 8.17 -12.93 -6.55
C ILE A 191 8.81 -14.26 -6.96
N LYS A 192 8.44 -15.37 -6.30
CA LYS A 192 8.98 -16.70 -6.63
C LYS A 192 8.62 -17.15 -8.06
N ARG A 193 7.50 -16.67 -8.62
CA ARG A 193 7.06 -16.97 -10.01
C ARG A 193 7.55 -15.96 -11.05
N ALA A 194 8.16 -14.87 -10.64
CA ALA A 194 8.56 -13.80 -11.53
C ALA A 194 9.52 -14.29 -12.62
N GLU A 195 9.42 -13.68 -13.80
CA GLU A 195 10.42 -13.89 -14.84
C GLU A 195 11.65 -13.00 -14.56
N PRO A 196 12.87 -13.45 -14.88
CA PRO A 196 14.11 -12.68 -14.65
C PRO A 196 14.18 -11.31 -15.37
N GLN A 197 13.29 -11.05 -16.32
CA GLN A 197 13.32 -9.88 -17.20
C GLN A 197 12.44 -8.71 -16.71
N LEU A 198 12.06 -8.67 -15.44
CA LEU A 198 11.32 -7.54 -14.90
C LEU A 198 12.18 -6.26 -14.97
N GLY A 199 11.60 -5.19 -15.52
CA GLY A 199 12.22 -3.86 -15.58
C GLY A 199 11.91 -3.00 -14.35
N ASN A 200 12.15 -1.69 -14.44
CA ASN A 200 12.00 -0.73 -13.33
C ASN A 200 10.58 -0.68 -12.72
N ARG A 201 9.58 -1.26 -13.40
CA ARG A 201 8.20 -1.37 -12.91
C ARG A 201 7.93 -2.67 -12.13
N ALA A 202 8.97 -3.43 -11.76
CA ALA A 202 8.86 -4.72 -11.06
C ALA A 202 7.97 -4.64 -9.83
N GLY A 203 8.17 -3.66 -8.95
CA GLY A 203 7.37 -3.51 -7.72
C GLY A 203 5.88 -3.32 -8.00
N ARG A 204 5.53 -2.44 -8.95
CA ARG A 204 4.14 -2.24 -9.37
C ARG A 204 3.55 -3.52 -9.97
N TYR A 205 4.29 -4.16 -10.86
CA TYR A 205 3.85 -5.38 -11.53
C TYR A 205 3.52 -6.51 -10.55
N LEU A 206 4.40 -6.74 -9.56
CA LEU A 206 4.22 -7.76 -8.53
C LEU A 206 2.98 -7.49 -7.68
N LEU A 207 2.79 -6.24 -7.24
CA LEU A 207 1.63 -5.83 -6.45
C LEU A 207 0.32 -5.93 -7.24
N ASP A 208 0.32 -5.46 -8.49
CA ASP A 208 -0.85 -5.54 -9.38
C ASP A 208 -1.25 -7.00 -9.63
N ARG A 209 -0.27 -7.89 -9.84
CA ARG A 209 -0.54 -9.34 -9.99
C ARG A 209 -1.05 -9.98 -8.71
N ALA A 210 -0.44 -9.68 -7.57
CA ALA A 210 -0.88 -10.21 -6.29
C ALA A 210 -2.33 -9.81 -6.00
N ARG A 211 -2.65 -8.53 -6.21
CA ARG A 211 -4.02 -8.01 -6.11
C ARG A 211 -4.98 -8.74 -7.05
N GLN A 212 -4.62 -8.88 -8.34
CA GLN A 212 -5.46 -9.61 -9.31
C GLN A 212 -5.70 -11.07 -8.88
N ARG A 213 -4.70 -11.74 -8.33
CA ARG A 213 -4.84 -13.13 -7.87
C ARG A 213 -5.73 -13.24 -6.64
N LEU A 214 -5.53 -12.38 -5.64
CA LEU A 214 -6.37 -12.34 -4.43
C LEU A 214 -7.83 -12.09 -4.77
N CYS A 215 -8.09 -11.12 -5.63
CA CYS A 215 -9.43 -10.84 -6.16
C CYS A 215 -10.07 -12.09 -6.79
N ARG A 216 -9.35 -12.79 -7.67
CA ARG A 216 -9.86 -14.02 -8.32
C ARG A 216 -10.10 -15.16 -7.33
N GLN A 217 -9.25 -15.30 -6.31
CA GLN A 217 -9.42 -16.32 -5.28
C GLN A 217 -10.63 -16.05 -4.40
N ALA A 218 -10.85 -14.79 -4.01
CA ALA A 218 -12.04 -14.37 -3.28
C ALA A 218 -13.32 -14.67 -4.09
N ASP A 219 -13.32 -14.38 -5.40
CA ASP A 219 -14.44 -14.73 -6.27
C ASP A 219 -14.70 -16.23 -6.32
N ALA A 220 -13.66 -17.03 -6.49
CA ALA A 220 -13.78 -18.48 -6.59
C ALA A 220 -14.28 -19.11 -5.29
N GLN A 221 -13.85 -18.58 -4.13
CA GLN A 221 -14.36 -19.00 -2.81
C GLN A 221 -15.82 -18.59 -2.60
N GLN A 222 -16.21 -17.40 -3.07
CA GLN A 222 -17.59 -16.92 -2.99
C GLN A 222 -18.52 -17.71 -3.94
N GLU A 223 -18.02 -18.11 -5.11
CA GLU A 223 -18.71 -18.97 -6.08
C GLU A 223 -18.86 -20.39 -5.54
N SER A 224 -17.85 -20.92 -4.85
CA SER A 224 -17.89 -22.26 -4.23
C SER A 224 -18.83 -22.35 -3.01
N LYS A 225 -19.07 -21.24 -2.30
CA LYS A 225 -20.03 -21.15 -1.18
C LYS A 225 -21.48 -20.92 -1.62
N ARG A 226 -21.73 -20.64 -2.91
CA ARG A 226 -23.10 -20.54 -3.43
C ARG A 226 -23.61 -21.95 -3.76
N PRO A 227 -24.77 -22.38 -3.20
CA PRO A 227 -25.37 -23.65 -3.60
C PRO A 227 -25.68 -23.63 -5.10
N ASP A 228 -25.32 -24.73 -5.75
CA ASP A 228 -25.26 -24.97 -7.19
C ASP A 228 -26.61 -24.79 -7.91
N ARG A 229 -26.99 -23.53 -8.20
CA ARG A 229 -28.15 -23.27 -9.08
C ARG A 229 -27.96 -22.26 -10.19
N PHE A 230 -26.86 -21.53 -10.29
CA PHE A 230 -26.65 -20.63 -11.44
C PHE A 230 -25.18 -20.52 -11.82
N ARG A 231 -24.71 -21.46 -12.63
CA ARG A 231 -23.52 -21.29 -13.47
C ARG A 231 -23.88 -20.47 -14.70
N THR A 232 -23.68 -19.16 -14.62
CA THR A 232 -23.38 -18.30 -15.77
C THR A 232 -22.47 -17.18 -15.29
N THR A 233 -21.30 -17.09 -15.92
CA THR A 233 -20.28 -16.03 -15.77
C THR A 233 -20.92 -14.63 -15.75
N SER A 234 -21.18 -14.07 -14.56
CA SER A 234 -21.78 -12.75 -14.42
C SER A 234 -20.71 -11.67 -14.24
N LEU A 235 -20.71 -10.72 -15.19
CA LEU A 235 -19.93 -9.48 -15.20
C LEU A 235 -20.16 -8.60 -13.94
N GLU A 236 -21.18 -8.89 -13.13
CA GLU A 236 -21.44 -8.23 -11.84
C GLU A 236 -20.31 -8.46 -10.82
N GLY A 237 -19.61 -9.60 -10.86
CA GLY A 237 -18.45 -9.86 -10.00
C GLY A 237 -17.23 -9.01 -10.37
N TRP A 238 -17.07 -8.69 -11.66
CA TRP A 238 -15.95 -7.87 -12.14
C TRP A 238 -16.13 -6.38 -11.83
N ILE A 239 -17.38 -5.88 -11.79
CA ILE A 239 -17.70 -4.47 -11.52
C ILE A 239 -17.58 -4.13 -10.03
N ALA A 240 -17.87 -5.07 -9.12
CA ALA A 240 -17.68 -4.84 -7.68
C ALA A 240 -16.21 -4.61 -7.30
N ARG A 241 -15.29 -5.39 -7.90
CA ARG A 241 -13.83 -5.30 -7.67
C ARG A 241 -13.16 -4.02 -8.16
N ASN A 242 -13.77 -3.29 -9.09
CA ASN A 242 -13.25 -2.01 -9.58
C ASN A 242 -13.79 -0.79 -8.80
N LYS A 243 -14.88 -0.95 -8.03
CA LYS A 243 -15.43 0.13 -7.18
C LYS A 243 -14.66 0.34 -5.87
N GLU A 244 -14.05 -0.71 -5.31
CA GLU A 244 -13.27 -0.61 -4.06
C GLU A 244 -11.87 0.02 -4.26
N ALA A 245 -11.44 0.16 -5.52
CA ALA A 245 -10.18 0.81 -5.87
C ALA A 245 -10.25 2.35 -5.88
N ALA A 246 -11.46 2.92 -5.88
CA ALA A 246 -11.71 4.32 -6.23
C ALA A 246 -12.14 5.21 -5.04
N VAL A 247 -12.20 4.69 -3.81
CA VAL A 247 -12.63 5.45 -2.64
C VAL A 247 -11.45 5.65 -1.69
N GLY A 248 -10.74 6.75 -1.90
CA GLY A 248 -9.71 7.26 -1.01
C GLY A 248 -9.75 8.79 -1.06
N GLU A 249 -10.81 9.37 -0.53
CA GLU A 249 -10.99 10.81 -0.36
C GLU A 249 -10.37 11.24 0.98
N VAL A 250 -9.43 12.17 0.92
CA VAL A 250 -8.91 12.95 2.06
C VAL A 250 -9.39 14.37 1.83
N GLU A 251 -10.27 14.87 2.70
CA GLU A 251 -10.65 16.29 2.79
C GLU A 251 -9.79 16.99 3.86
N GLY A 252 -9.27 18.19 3.55
CA GLY A 252 -8.87 19.19 4.55
C GLY A 252 -7.61 20.03 4.24
N ASP A 253 -7.81 21.12 3.46
CA ASP A 253 -7.16 22.45 3.45
C ASP A 253 -5.64 22.64 3.72
N ASP A 254 -4.90 23.01 2.65
CA ASP A 254 -4.23 24.33 2.51
C ASP A 254 -3.77 24.54 1.05
N PRO A 255 -3.99 25.71 0.41
CA PRO A 255 -3.60 25.96 -0.97
C PRO A 255 -2.18 26.55 -1.06
N ILE A 256 -1.51 26.29 -2.19
CA ILE A 256 -0.19 26.80 -2.62
C ILE A 256 0.98 25.86 -2.29
N ASP A 257 1.16 24.82 -3.11
CA ASP A 257 2.45 24.45 -3.75
C ASP A 257 2.41 23.20 -4.66
N LEU A 258 1.21 22.68 -4.99
CA LEU A 258 1.05 21.45 -5.77
C LEU A 258 0.77 21.71 -7.26
N ALA A 259 1.61 22.52 -7.93
CA ALA A 259 1.37 22.89 -9.34
C ALA A 259 2.60 22.79 -10.28
N LEU A 260 3.74 22.27 -9.84
CA LEU A 260 4.92 22.20 -10.71
C LEU A 260 5.56 20.81 -10.71
N ALA A 261 5.07 19.96 -11.62
CA ALA A 261 5.78 18.95 -12.42
C ALA A 261 4.90 17.73 -12.76
N MET A 262 3.68 17.96 -13.27
CA MET A 262 2.99 16.94 -14.06
C MET A 262 3.26 17.20 -15.55
N PRO A 263 3.64 16.19 -16.36
CA PRO A 263 3.47 16.32 -17.80
C PRO A 263 1.99 16.58 -18.07
N VAL A 264 1.70 17.45 -19.04
CA VAL A 264 0.34 17.79 -19.48
C VAL A 264 -0.42 16.48 -19.73
N VAL A 265 -1.37 16.18 -18.84
CA VAL A 265 -2.31 15.09 -19.05
C VAL A 265 -3.27 15.60 -20.12
N GLU A 266 -3.31 14.91 -21.26
CA GLU A 266 -4.33 15.10 -22.29
C GLU A 266 -5.72 15.01 -21.62
N ASP A 267 -6.63 15.91 -21.99
CA ASP A 267 -7.95 15.99 -21.35
C ASP A 267 -8.70 14.68 -21.64
N PRO A 268 -9.06 13.88 -20.62
CA PRO A 268 -9.72 12.59 -20.83
C PRO A 268 -11.08 12.72 -21.56
N VAL A 269 -11.68 13.92 -21.56
CA VAL A 269 -12.88 14.23 -22.35
C VAL A 269 -12.54 14.41 -23.83
N GLU A 270 -11.41 15.05 -24.13
CA GLU A 270 -10.89 15.23 -25.49
C GLU A 270 -10.50 13.88 -26.10
N ASP A 271 -9.75 13.06 -25.35
CA ASP A 271 -9.36 11.70 -25.77
C ASP A 271 -10.57 10.80 -26.08
N LEU A 272 -11.61 10.88 -25.24
CA LEU A 272 -12.84 10.13 -25.45
C LEU A 272 -13.61 10.63 -26.67
N SER A 273 -13.65 11.96 -26.86
CA SER A 273 -14.31 12.59 -28.00
C SER A 273 -13.62 12.20 -29.31
N ASP A 274 -12.29 12.20 -29.31
CA ASP A 274 -11.45 11.82 -30.45
C ASP A 274 -11.63 10.33 -30.80
N LEU A 275 -11.62 9.45 -29.79
CA LEU A 275 -11.89 8.03 -29.98
C LEU A 275 -13.29 7.79 -30.58
N LEU A 276 -14.33 8.43 -30.07
CA LEU A 276 -15.70 8.26 -30.56
C LEU A 276 -15.88 8.84 -31.97
N CYS A 277 -15.23 9.98 -32.25
CA CYS A 277 -15.22 10.58 -33.58
C CYS A 277 -14.51 9.68 -34.60
N TRP A 278 -13.33 9.18 -34.26
CA TRP A 278 -12.59 8.21 -35.09
C TRP A 278 -13.41 6.93 -35.32
N ALA A 279 -13.96 6.34 -34.26
CA ALA A 279 -14.72 5.10 -34.33
C ALA A 279 -15.96 5.22 -35.22
N ARG A 280 -16.61 6.39 -35.20
CA ARG A 280 -17.69 6.74 -36.13
C ARG A 280 -17.18 6.78 -37.58
N ASN A 281 -16.10 7.52 -37.83
CA ASN A 281 -15.57 7.74 -39.18
C ASN A 281 -15.11 6.45 -39.85
N VAL A 282 -14.57 5.50 -39.07
CA VAL A 282 -14.13 4.18 -39.54
C VAL A 282 -15.28 3.15 -39.55
N GLY A 283 -16.48 3.53 -39.09
CA GLY A 283 -17.67 2.66 -39.08
C GLY A 283 -17.66 1.57 -38.01
N VAL A 284 -16.84 1.73 -36.97
CA VAL A 284 -16.77 0.80 -35.83
C VAL A 284 -18.04 0.88 -34.98
N ILE A 285 -18.66 2.07 -34.89
CA ILE A 285 -19.92 2.29 -34.18
C ILE A 285 -20.83 3.24 -34.97
N ALA A 286 -22.14 3.11 -34.80
CA ALA A 286 -23.14 4.01 -35.38
C ALA A 286 -23.38 5.25 -34.50
N VAL A 287 -23.96 6.30 -35.09
CA VAL A 287 -24.28 7.55 -34.37
C VAL A 287 -25.22 7.31 -33.19
N ASP A 288 -26.29 6.53 -33.40
CA ASP A 288 -27.22 6.14 -32.34
C ASP A 288 -26.54 5.40 -31.17
N GLU A 289 -25.42 4.71 -31.44
CA GLU A 289 -24.65 4.02 -30.40
C GLU A 289 -23.80 5.01 -29.60
N ILE A 290 -23.30 6.07 -30.22
CA ILE A 290 -22.58 7.17 -29.54
C ILE A 290 -23.54 7.94 -28.64
N ASP A 291 -24.70 8.33 -29.17
CA ASP A 291 -25.70 9.07 -28.43
C ASP A 291 -26.15 8.30 -27.18
N LEU A 292 -26.34 6.98 -27.32
CA LEU A 292 -26.66 6.11 -26.21
C LEU A 292 -25.56 6.06 -25.14
N LEU A 293 -24.29 6.01 -25.54
CA LEU A 293 -23.15 5.98 -24.61
C LEU A 293 -23.01 7.31 -23.87
N VAL A 294 -23.11 8.43 -24.59
CA VAL A 294 -23.04 9.78 -24.02
C VAL A 294 -24.21 10.02 -23.05
N GLU A 295 -25.43 9.64 -23.43
CA GLU A 295 -26.60 9.78 -22.56
C GLU A 295 -26.48 8.93 -21.28
N LEU A 296 -25.94 7.71 -21.39
CA LEU A 296 -25.66 6.87 -20.22
C LEU A 296 -24.62 7.50 -19.28
N MET A 297 -23.54 8.07 -19.83
CA MET A 297 -22.50 8.73 -19.03
C MET A 297 -23.01 10.00 -18.36
N ALA A 298 -23.76 10.84 -19.09
CA ALA A 298 -24.36 12.05 -18.55
C ALA A 298 -25.37 11.73 -17.44
N THR A 299 -26.24 10.74 -17.67
CA THR A 299 -27.24 10.32 -16.67
C THR A 299 -26.59 9.69 -15.45
N GLU A 300 -25.51 8.90 -15.62
CA GLU A 300 -24.73 8.35 -14.50
C GLU A 300 -24.09 9.47 -13.68
N HIS A 301 -23.53 10.49 -14.34
CA HIS A 301 -22.97 11.67 -13.67
C HIS A 301 -24.03 12.46 -12.89
N GLU A 302 -25.22 12.68 -13.46
CA GLU A 302 -26.33 13.33 -12.76
C GLU A 302 -26.78 12.56 -11.52
N VAL A 303 -26.84 11.22 -11.57
CA VAL A 303 -27.21 10.39 -10.41
C VAL A 303 -26.11 10.41 -9.35
N LEU A 304 -24.83 10.42 -9.76
CA LEU A 304 -23.70 10.57 -8.85
C LEU A 304 -23.72 11.92 -8.15
N ALA A 305 -24.02 13.01 -8.86
CA ALA A 305 -24.12 14.36 -8.30
C ALA A 305 -25.23 14.51 -7.25
N ARG A 306 -26.23 13.61 -7.25
CA ARG A 306 -27.30 13.56 -6.24
C ARG A 306 -26.92 12.77 -4.97
N GLY A 307 -25.70 12.24 -4.88
CA GLY A 307 -25.19 11.50 -3.72
C GLY A 307 -25.57 10.02 -3.68
N GLU A 308 -26.22 9.49 -4.73
CA GLU A 308 -26.66 8.09 -4.80
C GLU A 308 -25.60 7.20 -5.50
N THR A 309 -24.49 6.93 -4.80
CA THR A 309 -23.30 6.31 -5.43
C THR A 309 -23.40 4.79 -5.64
N LYS A 310 -24.15 4.08 -4.78
CA LYS A 310 -24.16 2.61 -4.78
C LYS A 310 -24.78 2.01 -6.05
N ARG A 311 -25.72 2.71 -6.70
CA ARG A 311 -26.45 2.23 -7.89
C ARG A 311 -26.56 3.21 -9.05
N ALA A 312 -25.75 4.27 -9.09
CA ALA A 312 -25.84 5.31 -10.12
C ALA A 312 -25.89 4.77 -11.55
N ARG A 313 -25.08 3.75 -11.87
CA ARG A 313 -25.06 3.10 -13.18
C ARG A 313 -26.33 2.29 -13.48
N GLU A 314 -26.84 1.54 -12.52
CA GLU A 314 -28.08 0.76 -12.68
C GLU A 314 -29.28 1.69 -12.80
N GLU A 315 -29.26 2.78 -12.05
CA GLU A 315 -30.26 3.82 -12.06
C GLU A 315 -30.23 4.63 -13.37
N ALA A 316 -29.05 4.99 -13.87
CA ALA A 316 -28.88 5.60 -15.19
C ALA A 316 -29.38 4.67 -16.29
N GLN A 317 -29.09 3.36 -16.22
CA GLN A 317 -29.62 2.39 -17.17
C GLN A 317 -31.14 2.22 -17.08
N ARG A 318 -31.72 2.37 -15.89
CA ARG A 318 -33.17 2.39 -15.68
C ARG A 318 -33.79 3.62 -16.33
N ILE A 319 -33.27 4.81 -16.02
CA ILE A 319 -33.74 6.11 -16.53
C ILE A 319 -33.62 6.17 -18.06
N VAL A 320 -32.45 5.83 -18.61
CA VAL A 320 -32.24 5.79 -20.06
C VAL A 320 -33.09 4.70 -20.70
N GLY A 321 -33.25 3.53 -20.08
CA GLY A 321 -34.16 2.49 -20.55
C GLY A 321 -35.61 2.97 -20.66
N GLU A 322 -36.10 3.68 -19.64
CA GLU A 322 -37.43 4.30 -19.62
C GLU A 322 -37.61 5.34 -20.73
N ARG A 323 -36.61 6.22 -20.95
CA ARG A 323 -36.64 7.22 -22.03
C ARG A 323 -36.68 6.59 -23.42
N HIS A 324 -35.96 5.49 -23.61
CA HIS A 324 -35.88 4.77 -24.88
C HIS A 324 -36.98 3.71 -25.05
N GLY A 325 -37.89 3.56 -24.08
CA GLY A 325 -38.98 2.57 -24.13
C GLY A 325 -38.48 1.11 -24.16
N VAL A 326 -37.29 0.85 -23.61
CA VAL A 326 -36.64 -0.46 -23.65
C VAL A 326 -36.23 -0.91 -22.25
N THR A 327 -36.08 -2.22 -22.08
CA THR A 327 -35.68 -2.77 -20.78
C THR A 327 -34.22 -2.45 -20.46
N MET A 328 -33.90 -2.33 -19.17
CA MET A 328 -32.52 -2.19 -18.67
C MET A 328 -31.57 -3.25 -19.25
N ARG A 329 -32.06 -4.49 -19.42
CA ARG A 329 -31.29 -5.58 -20.03
C ARG A 329 -30.91 -5.29 -21.49
N GLN A 330 -31.79 -4.68 -22.26
CA GLN A 330 -31.52 -4.29 -23.66
C GLN A 330 -30.52 -3.14 -23.73
N ILE A 331 -30.63 -2.13 -22.86
CA ILE A 331 -29.66 -1.04 -22.74
C ILE A 331 -28.27 -1.58 -22.40
N ARG A 332 -28.18 -2.43 -21.35
CA ARG A 332 -26.92 -3.10 -20.96
C ARG A 332 -26.31 -3.89 -22.13
N ARG A 333 -27.11 -4.69 -22.84
CA ARG A 333 -26.65 -5.48 -23.99
C ARG A 333 -26.22 -4.62 -25.18
N ARG A 334 -26.84 -3.45 -25.39
CA ARG A 334 -26.41 -2.49 -26.44
C ARG A 334 -25.07 -1.88 -26.07
N ARG A 335 -24.95 -1.29 -24.87
CA ARG A 335 -23.70 -0.74 -24.34
C ARG A 335 -22.55 -1.74 -24.40
N ASP A 336 -22.76 -2.96 -23.91
CA ASP A 336 -21.70 -3.97 -23.82
C ASP A 336 -21.21 -4.41 -25.22
N ARG A 337 -22.11 -4.46 -26.21
CA ARG A 337 -21.73 -4.75 -27.60
C ARG A 337 -20.95 -3.60 -28.23
N THR A 338 -21.38 -2.36 -28.01
CA THR A 338 -20.69 -1.17 -28.53
C THR A 338 -19.31 -1.03 -27.89
N ALA A 339 -19.20 -1.23 -26.57
CA ALA A 339 -17.91 -1.21 -25.86
C ALA A 339 -16.96 -2.34 -26.32
N ALA A 340 -17.48 -3.54 -26.58
CA ALA A 340 -16.67 -4.63 -27.11
C ALA A 340 -16.12 -4.32 -28.51
N ARG A 341 -16.93 -3.72 -29.39
CA ARG A 341 -16.49 -3.29 -30.74
C ARG A 341 -15.42 -2.22 -30.67
N LEU A 342 -15.54 -1.27 -29.73
CA LEU A 342 -14.51 -0.25 -29.48
C LEU A 342 -13.22 -0.87 -28.96
N ALA A 343 -13.30 -1.80 -28.00
CA ALA A 343 -12.13 -2.49 -27.46
C ALA A 343 -11.40 -3.33 -28.52
N GLU A 344 -12.13 -4.00 -29.40
CA GLU A 344 -11.56 -4.75 -30.53
C GLU A 344 -10.86 -3.83 -31.55
N ALA A 345 -11.39 -2.61 -31.73
CA ALA A 345 -10.81 -1.62 -32.63
C ALA A 345 -9.67 -0.78 -32.00
N ALA A 346 -9.44 -0.90 -30.68
CA ALA A 346 -8.49 -0.07 -29.95
C ALA A 346 -7.04 -0.10 -30.52
N PRO A 347 -6.47 -1.25 -30.95
CA PRO A 347 -5.15 -1.26 -31.57
C PRO A 347 -5.08 -0.39 -32.85
N ARG A 348 -6.13 -0.40 -33.66
CA ARG A 348 -6.21 0.39 -34.90
C ARG A 348 -6.35 1.89 -34.64
N TYR A 349 -6.96 2.27 -33.52
CA TYR A 349 -7.00 3.66 -33.08
C TYR A 349 -5.61 4.13 -32.66
N LEU A 350 -4.92 3.34 -31.83
CA LEU A 350 -3.56 3.64 -31.38
C LEU A 350 -2.56 3.75 -32.54
N GLU A 351 -2.72 2.92 -33.58
CA GLU A 351 -1.94 3.03 -34.82
C GLU A 351 -2.26 4.28 -35.66
N ALA A 352 -3.46 4.87 -35.50
CA ALA A 352 -3.89 6.04 -36.26
C ALA A 352 -3.51 7.37 -35.57
N ILE A 353 -3.25 7.34 -34.26
CA ILE A 353 -2.86 8.51 -33.46
C ILE A 353 -1.37 8.54 -33.09
N ALA A 354 -0.65 7.43 -33.27
CA ALA A 354 0.81 7.33 -33.16
C ALA A 354 1.49 7.88 -34.42
#